data_AF-A0A9D9UWH0-F1
#
_entry.id   AF-A0A9D9UWH0-F1
#
_cell.length_a   1.000
_cell.length_b   1.000
_cell.length_c   1.000
_cell.angle_alpha   90.00
_cell.angle_beta   90.00
_cell.angle_gamma   90.00
#
_symmetry.space_group_name_H-M   'P 1'
#
loop_
_entity.id
_entity.type
_entity.pdbx_description
1 polymer ?
#
loop_
_entity_poly.entity_id
_entity_poly.type
_entity_poly.pdbx_seq_one_letter_code
_entity_poly.pdbx_strand_id
1 'polypeptide(L)'
;MNERLTNYLKGESKDELAPPEPEGNRFEELQEPMERILESIRPHIERGEYRVLIGDDASGRIPTHILSRVIKSAYDKRGFPHPLTLYFAGNRGAQPDTERTEIAQRFSPHLDALAGDKSARALFITDIIASGATLANVTPILKDKNVSFDIAAIGHLRRHDGNASSVDELEERFGGSVYFGMEEMPTSVFSNRRVSGVAKKTGSTLAMPSVGQEFAWTPWDAREGPITQEQINEARRDGTELARRLYESFEKGSEEQS
;
A
#
# COMPACT_ATOMS: atom_id res chain seq x y z
N MET A 1 27.17 -2.29 -1.38
CA MET A 1 26.16 -2.56 -0.34
C MET A 1 26.45 -1.61 0.82
N ASN A 2 25.52 -0.73 1.19
CA ASN A 2 25.74 0.22 2.29
C ASN A 2 26.02 -0.57 3.59
N GLU A 3 27.06 -0.19 4.32
CA GLU A 3 27.47 -0.82 5.59
C GLU A 3 26.30 -0.83 6.59
N ARG A 4 25.42 0.18 6.52
CA ARG A 4 24.16 0.24 7.30
C ARG A 4 23.17 -0.88 6.94
N LEU A 5 22.97 -1.17 5.66
CA LEU A 5 22.04 -2.23 5.22
C LEU A 5 22.61 -3.63 5.56
N THR A 6 23.94 -3.76 5.51
CA THR A 6 24.65 -4.99 5.88
C THR A 6 24.53 -5.28 7.38
N ASN A 7 24.68 -4.26 8.23
CA ASN A 7 24.52 -4.40 9.68
C ASN A 7 23.05 -4.60 10.08
N TYR A 8 22.11 -3.98 9.36
CA TYR A 8 20.67 -4.18 9.52
C TYR A 8 20.25 -5.64 9.24
N LEU A 9 20.79 -6.27 8.18
CA LEU A 9 20.47 -7.65 7.82
C LEU A 9 21.17 -8.70 8.73
N LYS A 10 22.27 -8.35 9.39
CA LYS A 10 23.04 -9.26 10.26
C LYS A 10 22.56 -9.30 11.72
N GLY A 11 21.74 -8.34 12.15
CA GLY A 11 21.22 -8.31 13.53
C GLY A 11 22.27 -8.00 14.61
N GLU A 12 23.40 -7.39 14.22
CA GLU A 12 24.59 -7.18 15.06
C GLU A 12 24.68 -5.79 15.71
N SER A 13 23.57 -5.14 16.06
CA SER A 13 23.60 -4.01 17.01
C SER A 13 22.66 -4.26 18.20
N LYS A 14 23.26 -4.47 19.37
CA LYS A 14 22.54 -4.66 20.63
C LYS A 14 22.38 -3.39 21.44
N ASP A 15 23.20 -2.37 21.24
CA ASP A 15 23.07 -1.09 21.94
C ASP A 15 23.54 0.00 20.98
N GLU A 16 22.60 0.70 20.35
CA GLU A 16 22.71 2.14 20.04
C GLU A 16 21.49 2.61 19.22
N LEU A 17 20.78 3.56 19.84
CA LEU A 17 19.94 4.58 19.23
C LEU A 17 18.69 4.09 18.49
N ALA A 18 17.56 4.12 19.21
CA ALA A 18 16.29 4.38 18.54
C ALA A 18 16.51 5.58 17.60
N PRO A 19 16.13 5.49 16.31
CA PRO A 19 16.31 6.59 15.40
C PRO A 19 15.62 7.83 16.01
N PRO A 20 16.25 9.02 15.96
CA PRO A 20 15.62 10.23 16.47
C PRO A 20 14.23 10.34 15.83
N GLU A 21 13.21 10.64 16.64
CA GLU A 21 11.90 10.94 16.08
C GLU A 21 12.09 12.08 15.08
N PRO A 22 11.72 11.90 13.80
CA PRO A 22 11.97 12.92 12.81
C PRO A 22 11.22 14.19 13.19
N GLU A 23 11.95 15.29 13.37
CA GLU A 23 11.35 16.63 13.42
C GLU A 23 10.80 16.93 12.01
N GLY A 24 9.54 16.57 11.73
CA GLY A 24 8.90 16.75 10.43
C GLY A 24 7.72 15.82 10.18
N ASN A 25 7.00 16.03 9.06
CA ASN A 25 5.94 15.11 8.63
C ASN A 25 6.54 13.72 8.42
N ARG A 26 6.03 12.72 9.15
CA ARG A 26 6.60 11.37 9.16
C ARG A 26 6.54 10.67 7.80
N PHE A 27 5.77 11.20 6.85
CA PHE A 27 5.59 10.66 5.51
C PHE A 27 6.21 11.52 4.42
N GLU A 28 7.08 12.48 4.74
CA GLU A 28 7.71 13.34 3.73
C GLU A 28 8.42 12.53 2.63
N GLU A 29 9.10 11.43 2.99
CA GLU A 29 9.77 10.56 2.01
C GLU A 29 8.82 9.83 1.05
N LEU A 30 7.51 9.80 1.34
CA LEU A 30 6.50 9.23 0.45
C LEU A 30 6.04 10.19 -0.63
N GLN A 31 6.33 11.50 -0.53
CA GLN A 31 5.79 12.48 -1.46
C GLN A 31 6.20 12.18 -2.90
N GLU A 32 7.49 12.18 -3.21
CA GLU A 32 7.98 11.96 -4.58
C GLU A 32 7.55 10.58 -5.15
N PRO A 33 7.65 9.47 -4.41
CA PRO A 33 7.13 8.18 -4.88
C PRO A 33 5.64 8.22 -5.23
N MET A 34 4.83 8.88 -4.41
CA MET A 34 3.39 8.97 -4.67
C MET A 34 3.06 9.90 -5.83
N GLU A 35 3.81 10.99 -6.03
CA GLU A 35 3.65 11.86 -7.21
C GLU A 35 3.91 11.08 -8.50
N ARG A 36 4.96 10.26 -8.54
CA ARG A 36 5.28 9.41 -9.71
C ARG A 36 4.18 8.38 -9.99
N ILE A 37 3.63 7.76 -8.95
CA ILE A 37 2.49 6.85 -9.08
C ILE A 37 1.29 7.61 -9.64
N LEU A 38 0.93 8.74 -9.03
CA LEU A 38 -0.21 9.56 -9.42
C LEU A 38 -0.11 10.03 -10.87
N GLU A 39 1.07 10.42 -11.33
CA GLU A 39 1.31 10.80 -12.72
C GLU A 39 1.08 9.62 -13.67
N SER A 40 1.57 8.43 -13.30
CA SER A 40 1.42 7.22 -14.10
C SER A 40 -0.04 6.77 -14.24
N ILE A 41 -0.84 6.97 -13.18
CA ILE A 41 -2.27 6.59 -13.17
C ILE A 41 -3.22 7.76 -13.46
N ARG A 42 -2.69 8.97 -13.72
CA ARG A 42 -3.48 10.19 -13.96
C ARG A 42 -4.57 9.99 -15.01
N PRO A 43 -4.31 9.40 -16.19
CA PRO A 43 -5.35 9.27 -17.21
C PRO A 43 -6.57 8.46 -16.72
N HIS A 44 -6.34 7.45 -15.87
CA HIS A 44 -7.41 6.63 -15.29
C HIS A 44 -8.20 7.39 -14.22
N ILE A 45 -7.53 8.24 -13.43
CA ILE A 45 -8.18 9.13 -12.45
C ILE A 45 -9.06 10.15 -13.17
N GLU A 46 -8.54 10.81 -14.20
CA GLU A 46 -9.24 11.87 -14.93
C GLU A 46 -10.48 11.37 -15.69
N ARG A 47 -10.51 10.08 -16.06
CA ARG A 47 -11.68 9.42 -16.67
C ARG A 47 -12.63 8.78 -15.66
N GLY A 48 -12.32 8.83 -14.36
CA GLY A 48 -13.18 8.26 -13.33
C GLY A 48 -13.25 6.73 -13.34
N GLU A 49 -12.21 6.06 -13.84
CA GLU A 49 -12.23 4.61 -14.11
C GLU A 49 -12.07 3.76 -12.85
N TYR A 50 -11.34 4.24 -11.84
CA TYR A 50 -11.17 3.51 -10.58
C TYR A 50 -12.47 3.52 -9.77
N ARG A 51 -13.08 2.35 -9.60
CA ARG A 51 -14.30 2.16 -8.80
C ARG A 51 -14.05 1.44 -7.48
N VAL A 52 -12.95 0.70 -7.38
CA VAL A 52 -12.53 0.00 -6.16
C VAL A 52 -11.04 0.22 -5.95
N LEU A 53 -10.65 0.59 -4.72
CA LEU A 53 -9.26 0.64 -4.25
C LEU A 53 -9.05 -0.51 -3.28
N ILE A 54 -7.98 -1.29 -3.44
CA ILE A 54 -7.69 -2.47 -2.63
C ILE A 54 -6.34 -2.26 -1.93
N GLY A 55 -6.34 -2.05 -0.62
CA GLY A 55 -5.13 -1.90 0.18
C GLY A 55 -4.72 -3.18 0.92
N ASP A 56 -3.41 -3.41 1.06
CA ASP A 56 -2.91 -4.35 2.07
C ASP A 56 -3.15 -3.78 3.48
N ASP A 57 -3.83 -4.55 4.33
CA ASP A 57 -4.34 -4.11 5.63
C ASP A 57 -3.24 -3.73 6.64
N ALA A 58 -2.04 -4.29 6.51
CA ALA A 58 -0.94 -4.01 7.43
C ALA A 58 -0.05 -2.88 6.91
N SER A 59 0.72 -3.15 5.85
CA SER A 59 1.77 -2.24 5.39
C SER A 59 1.29 -1.30 4.28
N GLY A 60 0.33 -1.74 3.47
CA GLY A 60 -0.30 -0.93 2.43
C GLY A 60 -1.32 0.09 2.94
N ARG A 61 -1.67 0.07 4.23
CA ARG A 61 -2.77 0.89 4.75
C ARG A 61 -2.50 2.40 4.68
N ILE A 62 -1.29 2.81 5.02
CA ILE A 62 -0.87 4.22 4.93
C ILE A 62 -0.89 4.70 3.47
N PRO A 63 -0.20 4.04 2.51
CA PRO A 63 -0.24 4.49 1.13
C PRO A 63 -1.64 4.42 0.51
N THR A 64 -2.44 3.41 0.86
CA THR A 64 -3.85 3.32 0.44
C THR A 64 -4.66 4.51 0.97
N HIS A 65 -4.48 4.87 2.25
CA HIS A 65 -5.18 6.01 2.83
C HIS A 65 -4.86 7.31 2.09
N ILE A 66 -3.58 7.57 1.84
CA ILE A 66 -3.11 8.79 1.18
C ILE A 66 -3.64 8.86 -0.26
N LEU A 67 -3.40 7.83 -1.08
CA LEU A 67 -3.85 7.79 -2.46
C LEU A 67 -5.38 7.81 -2.56
N SER A 68 -6.10 7.14 -1.66
CA SER A 68 -7.57 7.15 -1.67
C SER A 68 -8.15 8.56 -1.47
N ARG A 69 -7.50 9.39 -0.65
CA ARG A 69 -7.91 10.78 -0.46
C ARG A 69 -7.67 11.61 -1.72
N VAL A 70 -6.49 11.47 -2.34
CA VAL A 70 -6.16 12.19 -3.58
C VAL A 70 -7.17 11.85 -4.68
N ILE A 71 -7.42 10.56 -4.91
CA ILE A 71 -8.36 10.09 -5.94
C ILE A 71 -9.78 10.59 -5.65
N LYS A 72 -10.25 10.52 -4.40
CA LYS A 72 -11.59 11.02 -4.02
C LYS A 72 -11.74 12.51 -4.24
N SER A 73 -10.73 13.31 -3.84
CA SER A 73 -10.73 14.75 -4.10
C SER A 73 -10.78 15.07 -5.59
N ALA A 74 -10.01 14.35 -6.42
CA ALA A 74 -10.04 14.49 -7.87
C ALA A 74 -11.40 14.12 -8.46
N TYR A 75 -12.07 13.12 -7.89
CA TYR A 75 -13.40 12.65 -8.30
C TYR A 75 -14.50 13.64 -7.90
N ASP A 76 -14.42 14.21 -6.70
CA ASP A 76 -15.32 15.27 -6.23
C ASP A 76 -15.31 16.46 -7.18
N LYS A 77 -14.11 16.93 -7.55
CA LYS A 77 -13.95 18.06 -8.48
C LYS A 77 -14.58 17.79 -9.86
N ARG A 78 -14.55 16.53 -10.30
CA ARG A 78 -15.00 16.10 -11.64
C ARG A 78 -16.42 15.50 -11.66
N GLY A 79 -17.08 15.37 -10.51
CA GLY A 79 -18.43 14.81 -10.40
C GLY A 79 -18.50 13.28 -10.58
N PHE A 80 -17.40 12.56 -10.34
CA PHE A 80 -17.39 11.08 -10.38
C PHE A 80 -17.77 10.47 -9.02
N PRO A 81 -18.44 9.30 -9.00
CA PRO A 81 -18.73 8.61 -7.75
C PRO A 81 -17.44 8.07 -7.13
N HIS A 82 -17.31 8.22 -5.80
CA HIS A 82 -16.12 7.82 -5.07
C HIS A 82 -15.85 6.32 -5.22
N PRO A 83 -14.57 5.91 -5.34
CA PRO A 83 -14.23 4.51 -5.31
C PRO A 83 -14.44 3.94 -3.90
N LEU A 84 -14.92 2.70 -3.84
CA LEU A 84 -14.97 1.92 -2.61
C LEU A 84 -13.55 1.52 -2.20
N THR A 85 -13.18 1.73 -0.93
CA THR A 85 -11.89 1.30 -0.40
C THR A 85 -12.04 0.01 0.39
N LEU A 86 -11.39 -1.04 -0.07
CA LEU A 86 -11.33 -2.35 0.56
C LEU A 86 -9.93 -2.59 1.12
N TYR A 87 -9.86 -3.29 2.25
CA TYR A 87 -8.60 -3.77 2.80
C TYR A 87 -8.65 -5.28 2.92
N PHE A 88 -7.55 -5.97 2.60
CA PHE A 88 -7.39 -7.39 2.90
C PHE A 88 -6.12 -7.59 3.72
N ALA A 89 -6.20 -8.45 4.71
CA ALA A 89 -5.02 -8.81 5.49
C ALA A 89 -4.47 -10.12 4.94
N GLY A 90 -3.39 -10.07 4.16
CA GLY A 90 -2.76 -11.29 3.62
C GLY A 90 -2.29 -12.22 4.74
N ASN A 91 -2.63 -13.51 4.73
CA ASN A 91 -2.36 -14.44 5.83
C ASN A 91 -1.04 -15.19 5.65
N ARG A 92 0.01 -14.68 6.30
CA ARG A 92 1.29 -15.39 6.43
C ARG A 92 1.10 -16.65 7.27
N GLY A 93 0.86 -17.79 6.60
CA GLY A 93 0.72 -19.10 7.22
C GLY A 93 -0.60 -19.83 6.96
N ALA A 94 -1.59 -19.19 6.30
CA ALA A 94 -2.74 -19.93 5.80
C ALA A 94 -2.33 -20.84 4.63
N GLN A 95 -3.11 -21.91 4.45
CA GLN A 95 -3.12 -22.62 3.18
C GLN A 95 -3.59 -21.65 2.08
N PRO A 96 -2.87 -21.52 0.95
CA PRO A 96 -3.19 -20.56 -0.10
C PRO A 96 -4.65 -20.60 -0.57
N ASP A 97 -5.24 -21.79 -0.64
CA ASP A 97 -6.63 -21.98 -1.10
C ASP A 97 -7.66 -21.41 -0.09
N THR A 98 -7.39 -21.54 1.21
CA THR A 98 -8.24 -20.97 2.26
C THR A 98 -8.21 -19.45 2.20
N GLU A 99 -7.01 -18.87 2.09
CA GLU A 99 -6.84 -17.43 1.99
C GLU A 99 -7.53 -16.85 0.74
N ARG A 100 -7.32 -17.48 -0.43
CA ARG A 100 -7.99 -17.06 -1.66
C ARG A 100 -9.51 -17.13 -1.54
N THR A 101 -10.05 -18.17 -0.89
CA THR A 101 -11.49 -18.33 -0.69
C THR A 101 -12.06 -17.22 0.20
N GLU A 102 -11.40 -16.89 1.29
CA GLU A 102 -11.83 -15.83 2.21
C GLU A 102 -11.78 -14.45 1.54
N ILE A 103 -10.70 -14.14 0.81
CA ILE A 103 -10.58 -12.90 0.04
C ILE A 103 -11.70 -12.83 -1.00
N ALA A 104 -11.94 -13.92 -1.74
CA ALA A 104 -12.97 -13.97 -2.76
C ALA A 104 -14.37 -13.75 -2.17
N GLN A 105 -14.70 -14.38 -1.04
CA GLN A 105 -15.98 -14.17 -0.35
C GLN A 105 -16.17 -12.71 0.08
N ARG A 106 -15.10 -12.08 0.61
CA ARG A 106 -15.15 -10.69 1.06
C ARG A 106 -15.28 -9.70 -0.11
N PHE A 107 -14.59 -9.95 -1.21
CA PHE A 107 -14.53 -9.00 -2.32
C PHE A 107 -15.64 -9.20 -3.35
N SER A 108 -16.14 -10.43 -3.53
CA SER A 108 -17.12 -10.74 -4.59
C SER A 108 -18.33 -9.81 -4.61
N PRO A 109 -19.01 -9.50 -3.49
CA PRO A 109 -20.18 -8.61 -3.53
C PRO A 109 -19.87 -7.21 -4.11
N HIS A 110 -18.64 -6.75 -3.96
CA HIS A 110 -18.18 -5.45 -4.45
C HIS A 110 -17.65 -5.52 -5.88
N LEU A 111 -16.97 -6.62 -6.24
CA LEU A 111 -16.43 -6.85 -7.58
C LEU A 111 -17.52 -7.23 -8.59
N ASP A 112 -18.58 -7.91 -8.14
CA ASP A 112 -19.72 -8.27 -8.99
C ASP A 112 -20.44 -7.02 -9.52
N ALA A 113 -20.42 -5.91 -8.78
CA ALA A 113 -20.94 -4.62 -9.25
C ALA A 113 -20.08 -3.99 -10.36
N LEU A 114 -18.82 -4.41 -10.51
CA LEU A 114 -17.92 -3.98 -11.58
C LEU A 114 -17.94 -4.94 -12.78
N ALA A 115 -18.36 -6.18 -12.57
CA ALA A 115 -18.35 -7.21 -13.60
C ALA A 115 -19.23 -6.79 -14.79
N GLY A 116 -18.60 -6.57 -15.95
CA GLY A 116 -19.27 -6.18 -17.19
C GLY A 116 -19.13 -4.70 -17.54
N ASP A 117 -18.74 -3.83 -16.61
CA ASP A 117 -18.33 -2.47 -16.94
C ASP A 117 -16.86 -2.46 -17.36
N LYS A 118 -16.63 -2.43 -18.68
CA LYS A 118 -15.28 -2.41 -19.26
C LYS A 118 -14.52 -1.11 -18.96
N SER A 119 -15.21 -0.06 -18.54
CA SER A 119 -14.58 1.21 -18.15
C SER A 119 -14.15 1.22 -16.68
N ALA A 120 -14.76 0.38 -15.85
CA ALA A 120 -14.42 0.26 -14.44
C ALA A 120 -13.11 -0.51 -14.22
N ARG A 121 -12.29 0.00 -13.31
CA ARG A 121 -11.01 -0.58 -12.90
C ARG A 121 -10.94 -0.70 -11.38
N ALA A 122 -10.21 -1.71 -10.90
CA ALA A 122 -9.72 -1.76 -9.54
C ALA A 122 -8.28 -1.22 -9.49
N LEU A 123 -7.90 -0.57 -8.39
CA LEU A 123 -6.51 -0.18 -8.12
C LEU A 123 -6.04 -0.89 -6.85
N PHE A 124 -5.08 -1.79 -6.98
CA PHE A 124 -4.42 -2.43 -5.85
C PHE A 124 -3.27 -1.55 -5.36
N ILE A 125 -3.21 -1.26 -4.07
CA ILE A 125 -2.24 -0.35 -3.45
C ILE A 125 -1.45 -1.08 -2.36
N THR A 126 -0.13 -1.05 -2.46
CA THR A 126 0.78 -1.64 -1.46
C THR A 126 1.99 -0.76 -1.21
N ASP A 127 2.67 -0.98 -0.10
CA ASP A 127 3.96 -0.36 0.16
C ASP A 127 5.05 -0.97 -0.71
N ILE A 128 5.19 -2.29 -0.72
CA ILE A 128 6.27 -2.96 -1.43
C ILE A 128 5.82 -4.26 -2.06
N ILE A 129 6.27 -4.47 -3.30
CA ILE A 129 6.22 -5.79 -3.93
C ILE A 129 7.57 -6.47 -3.68
N ALA A 130 7.57 -7.48 -2.80
CA ALA A 130 8.75 -8.31 -2.54
C ALA A 130 8.71 -9.63 -3.34
N SER A 131 7.92 -10.60 -2.89
CA SER A 131 7.69 -11.87 -3.63
C SER A 131 6.48 -11.81 -4.56
N GLY A 132 5.59 -10.84 -4.33
CA GLY A 132 4.28 -10.76 -4.96
C GLY A 132 3.29 -11.85 -4.53
N ALA A 133 3.57 -12.59 -3.45
CA ALA A 133 2.69 -13.67 -2.96
C ALA A 133 1.28 -13.16 -2.66
N THR A 134 1.19 -11.99 -2.02
CA THR A 134 -0.07 -11.30 -1.76
C THR A 134 -0.86 -11.01 -3.04
N LEU A 135 -0.21 -10.46 -4.06
CA LEU A 135 -0.83 -10.20 -5.36
C LEU A 135 -1.26 -11.49 -6.06
N ALA A 136 -0.49 -12.56 -5.93
CA ALA A 136 -0.84 -13.87 -6.48
C ALA A 136 -2.13 -14.47 -5.90
N ASN A 137 -2.53 -14.06 -4.69
CA ASN A 137 -3.79 -14.48 -4.08
C ASN A 137 -4.99 -13.61 -4.52
N VAL A 138 -4.76 -12.34 -4.80
CA VAL A 138 -5.84 -11.37 -5.10
C VAL A 138 -6.12 -11.25 -6.59
N THR A 139 -5.08 -11.19 -7.42
CA THR A 139 -5.22 -10.94 -8.87
C THR A 139 -6.00 -12.03 -9.63
N PRO A 140 -5.92 -13.34 -9.28
CA PRO A 140 -6.79 -14.34 -9.91
C PRO A 140 -8.27 -14.06 -9.65
N ILE A 141 -8.64 -13.54 -8.48
CA ILE A 141 -10.04 -13.23 -8.15
C ILE A 141 -10.55 -12.10 -9.05
N LEU A 142 -9.73 -11.07 -9.28
CA LEU A 142 -10.06 -9.97 -10.20
C LEU A 142 -10.22 -10.48 -11.64
N LYS A 143 -9.31 -11.36 -12.09
CA LYS A 143 -9.36 -12.01 -13.41
C LYS A 143 -10.59 -12.89 -13.58
N ASP A 144 -10.90 -13.74 -12.60
CA ASP A 144 -12.06 -14.64 -12.61
C ASP A 144 -13.38 -13.85 -12.73
N LYS A 145 -13.40 -12.62 -12.22
CA LYS A 145 -14.54 -11.69 -12.30
C LYS A 145 -14.50 -10.76 -13.52
N ASN A 146 -13.51 -10.90 -14.40
CA ASN A 146 -13.30 -10.06 -15.58
C ASN A 146 -13.25 -8.56 -15.23
N VAL A 147 -12.63 -8.22 -14.10
CA VAL A 147 -12.42 -6.83 -13.65
C VAL A 147 -11.04 -6.38 -14.12
N SER A 148 -10.97 -5.28 -14.87
CA SER A 148 -9.70 -4.63 -15.21
C SER A 148 -9.06 -4.07 -13.94
N PHE A 149 -7.74 -4.13 -13.83
CA PHE A 149 -7.07 -3.57 -12.65
C PHE A 149 -5.65 -3.12 -12.92
N ASP A 150 -5.19 -2.27 -12.00
CA ASP A 150 -3.84 -1.75 -11.93
C ASP A 150 -3.25 -2.05 -10.54
N ILE A 151 -1.93 -2.03 -10.45
CA ILE A 151 -1.18 -2.24 -9.21
C ILE A 151 -0.26 -1.03 -8.99
N ALA A 152 -0.42 -0.34 -7.87
CA ALA A 152 0.45 0.73 -7.41
C ALA A 152 1.23 0.29 -6.18
N ALA A 153 2.55 0.36 -6.25
CA ALA A 153 3.45 0.04 -5.15
C ALA A 153 4.41 1.19 -4.89
N ILE A 154 4.63 1.56 -3.63
CA ILE A 154 5.61 2.60 -3.29
C ILE A 154 7.02 2.17 -3.72
N GLY A 155 7.40 0.92 -3.44
CA GLY A 155 8.68 0.35 -3.83
C GLY A 155 8.62 -1.09 -4.35
N HIS A 156 9.78 -1.57 -4.80
CA HIS A 156 10.00 -2.95 -5.24
C HIS A 156 11.27 -3.51 -4.59
N LEU A 157 11.25 -4.76 -4.13
CA LEU A 157 12.44 -5.39 -3.55
C LEU A 157 13.24 -6.14 -4.63
N ARG A 158 14.50 -5.73 -4.86
CA ARG A 158 15.45 -6.53 -5.64
C ARG A 158 15.71 -7.87 -4.95
N ARG A 159 15.63 -8.99 -5.68
CA ARG A 159 15.99 -10.30 -5.14
C ARG A 159 17.50 -10.39 -4.87
N HIS A 160 17.87 -11.28 -3.97
CA HIS A 160 19.26 -11.51 -3.56
C HIS A 160 20.21 -11.95 -4.68
N ASP A 161 19.67 -12.51 -5.76
CA ASP A 161 20.42 -12.85 -6.98
C ASP A 161 20.75 -11.63 -7.86
N GLY A 162 20.33 -10.43 -7.44
CA GLY A 162 20.48 -9.20 -8.21
C GLY A 162 19.34 -8.95 -9.19
N ASN A 163 18.44 -9.91 -9.40
CA ASN A 163 17.32 -9.78 -10.33
C ASN A 163 16.05 -9.34 -9.58
N ALA A 164 15.77 -8.04 -9.59
CA ALA A 164 14.38 -7.60 -9.44
C ALA A 164 13.55 -8.21 -10.58
N SER A 165 12.35 -8.70 -10.27
CA SER A 165 11.38 -8.95 -11.34
C SER A 165 11.18 -7.65 -12.12
N SER A 166 11.27 -7.67 -13.44
CA SER A 166 11.00 -6.48 -14.24
C SER A 166 9.52 -6.07 -14.11
N VAL A 167 9.19 -4.82 -14.45
CA VAL A 167 7.79 -4.38 -14.52
C VAL A 167 7.02 -5.31 -15.45
N ASP A 168 7.56 -5.57 -16.64
CA ASP A 168 6.97 -6.47 -17.64
C ASP A 168 6.70 -7.88 -17.11
N GLU A 169 7.63 -8.45 -16.33
CA GLU A 169 7.44 -9.77 -15.71
C GLU A 169 6.30 -9.76 -14.68
N LEU A 170 6.16 -8.68 -13.91
CA LEU A 170 5.07 -8.53 -12.95
C LEU A 170 3.73 -8.30 -13.64
N GLU A 171 3.71 -7.51 -14.71
CA GLU A 171 2.53 -7.28 -15.54
C GLU A 171 2.07 -8.56 -16.24
N GLU A 172 2.99 -9.35 -16.80
CA GLU A 172 2.68 -10.65 -17.39
C GLU A 172 2.12 -11.61 -16.34
N ARG A 173 2.79 -11.70 -15.18
CA ARG A 173 2.38 -12.59 -14.08
C ARG A 173 1.01 -12.22 -13.54
N PHE A 174 0.78 -10.94 -13.26
CA PHE A 174 -0.42 -10.49 -12.58
C PHE A 174 -1.55 -10.12 -13.54
N GLY A 175 -1.27 -9.71 -14.77
CA GLY A 175 -2.23 -9.37 -15.82
C GLY A 175 -2.86 -7.98 -15.74
N GLY A 176 -2.30 -7.09 -14.93
CA GLY A 176 -2.66 -5.68 -14.84
C GLY A 176 -1.40 -4.82 -14.86
N SER A 177 -1.54 -3.53 -15.18
CA SER A 177 -0.40 -2.60 -15.24
C SER A 177 0.21 -2.41 -13.85
N VAL A 178 1.54 -2.30 -13.78
CA VAL A 178 2.27 -2.16 -12.50
C VAL A 178 3.03 -0.84 -12.46
N TYR A 179 2.75 -0.04 -11.44
CA TYR A 179 3.31 1.28 -11.22
C TYR A 179 4.11 1.33 -9.94
N PHE A 180 5.35 1.83 -10.03
CA PHE A 180 6.25 1.99 -8.89
C PHE A 180 6.53 3.47 -8.61
N GLY A 181 6.53 3.83 -7.32
CA GLY A 181 6.99 5.15 -6.89
C GLY A 181 8.52 5.26 -6.87
N MET A 182 9.22 4.19 -6.49
CA MET A 182 10.67 4.13 -6.45
C MET A 182 11.22 2.70 -6.61
N GLU A 183 12.50 2.61 -6.96
CA GLU A 183 13.20 1.33 -7.12
C GLU A 183 13.62 0.66 -5.81
N GLU A 184 13.65 1.41 -4.70
CA GLU A 184 14.09 0.94 -3.39
C GLU A 184 12.98 1.09 -2.34
N MET A 185 13.14 0.44 -1.18
CA MET A 185 12.19 0.55 -0.08
C MET A 185 12.44 1.82 0.74
N PRO A 186 11.44 2.68 0.99
CA PRO A 186 11.57 3.74 1.98
C PRO A 186 11.82 3.13 3.35
N THR A 187 12.97 3.41 3.96
CA THR A 187 13.35 2.72 5.20
C THR A 187 12.68 3.33 6.43
N SER A 188 12.29 4.61 6.42
CA SER A 188 11.89 5.29 7.66
C SER A 188 10.39 5.16 7.94
N VAL A 189 9.53 5.27 6.92
CA VAL A 189 8.06 5.22 7.09
C VAL A 189 7.56 3.83 7.45
N PHE A 190 8.20 2.80 6.91
CA PHE A 190 7.81 1.41 7.13
C PHE A 190 8.52 0.76 8.32
N SER A 191 9.40 1.49 9.00
CA SER A 191 10.06 1.03 10.24
C SER A 191 9.06 0.91 11.40
N ASN A 192 8.09 1.82 11.50
CA ASN A 192 7.07 1.80 12.55
C ASN A 192 5.69 1.38 12.00
N ARG A 193 5.52 0.09 11.71
CA ARG A 193 4.27 -0.47 11.15
C ARG A 193 3.04 -0.26 12.04
N ARG A 194 3.24 0.04 13.32
CA ARG A 194 2.17 0.19 14.31
C ARG A 194 1.34 1.46 14.08
N VAL A 195 1.90 2.48 13.43
CA VAL A 195 1.21 3.77 13.15
C VAL A 195 0.04 3.65 12.17
N SER A 196 -0.05 2.52 11.46
CA SER A 196 -1.21 2.16 10.64
C SER A 196 -2.51 2.02 11.47
N GLY A 197 -2.38 1.92 12.80
CA GLY A 197 -3.51 1.75 13.73
C GLY A 197 -4.06 0.33 13.78
N VAL A 198 -3.46 -0.59 13.03
CA VAL A 198 -3.81 -2.01 13.05
C VAL A 198 -2.57 -2.88 13.10
N ALA A 199 -2.74 -4.07 13.63
CA ALA A 199 -1.70 -5.07 13.76
C ALA A 199 -2.31 -6.44 13.50
N LYS A 200 -1.57 -7.36 12.88
CA LYS A 200 -2.16 -8.58 12.29
C LYS A 200 -1.41 -9.85 12.68
N LYS A 201 -1.98 -10.65 13.60
CA LYS A 201 -1.36 -11.87 14.15
C LYS A 201 -0.92 -12.81 13.02
N THR A 202 0.28 -13.40 13.09
CA THR A 202 0.69 -14.49 12.17
C THR A 202 -0.37 -15.59 12.22
N GLY A 203 -0.84 -16.05 11.06
CA GLY A 203 -1.95 -17.00 10.95
C GLY A 203 -3.36 -16.41 10.99
N SER A 204 -3.54 -15.13 11.34
CA SER A 204 -4.86 -14.46 11.33
C SER A 204 -5.21 -13.95 9.94
N THR A 205 -6.48 -13.98 9.56
CA THR A 205 -7.01 -13.34 8.33
C THR A 205 -7.58 -11.95 8.58
N LEU A 206 -7.62 -11.53 9.85
CA LEU A 206 -8.11 -10.21 10.28
C LEU A 206 -7.00 -9.44 10.98
N ALA A 207 -6.88 -8.15 10.65
CA ALA A 207 -6.11 -7.23 11.49
C ALA A 207 -6.94 -6.78 12.69
N MET A 208 -6.25 -6.54 13.79
CA MET A 208 -6.80 -6.05 15.06
C MET A 208 -6.34 -4.61 15.29
N PRO A 209 -7.07 -3.79 16.05
CA PRO A 209 -6.58 -2.48 16.49
C PRO A 209 -5.23 -2.60 17.23
N SER A 210 -4.28 -1.71 16.95
CA SER A 210 -2.94 -1.75 17.57
C SER A 210 -2.86 -1.07 18.94
N VAL A 211 -3.90 -0.33 19.36
CA VAL A 211 -3.92 0.45 20.60
C VAL A 211 -3.88 -0.46 21.82
N GLY A 212 -2.92 -0.21 22.72
CA GLY A 212 -2.85 -0.86 24.03
C GLY A 212 -2.51 -2.37 23.99
N GLN A 213 -2.06 -2.89 22.85
CA GLN A 213 -1.66 -4.28 22.71
C GLN A 213 -0.13 -4.39 22.67
N GLU A 214 0.45 -5.16 23.59
CA GLU A 214 1.84 -5.59 23.54
C GLU A 214 1.97 -6.74 22.53
N PHE A 215 2.12 -6.42 21.25
CA PHE A 215 2.43 -7.45 20.25
C PHE A 215 3.92 -7.45 19.90
N ALA A 216 4.64 -8.46 20.37
CA ALA A 216 5.96 -8.81 19.84
C ALA A 216 5.77 -9.68 18.57
N TRP A 217 5.70 -9.03 17.41
CA TRP A 217 5.54 -9.68 16.09
C TRP A 217 6.77 -10.51 15.69
N THR A 218 7.92 -10.02 16.11
CA THR A 218 9.24 -10.61 15.94
C THR A 218 10.07 -10.22 17.18
N PRO A 219 11.27 -10.81 17.39
CA PRO A 219 12.19 -10.33 18.43
C PRO A 219 12.56 -8.83 18.33
N TRP A 220 12.31 -8.20 17.17
CA TRP A 220 12.54 -6.78 16.91
C TRP A 220 11.41 -5.91 17.48
N ASP A 221 10.16 -6.35 17.39
CA ASP A 221 8.98 -5.62 17.88
C ASP A 221 8.89 -5.59 19.41
N ALA A 222 9.57 -6.50 20.10
CA ALA A 222 9.66 -6.48 21.56
C ALA A 222 10.45 -5.26 22.08
N ARG A 223 11.19 -4.56 21.20
CA ARG A 223 11.96 -3.36 21.56
C ARG A 223 11.15 -2.06 21.48
N GLU A 224 10.06 -2.06 20.73
CA GLU A 224 9.20 -0.89 20.58
C GLU A 224 8.04 -1.01 21.59
N GLY A 225 7.91 -0.03 22.48
CA GLY A 225 6.81 0.05 23.44
C GLY A 225 5.42 0.11 22.77
N PRO A 226 4.33 0.00 23.54
CA PRO A 226 2.98 0.04 22.99
C PRO A 226 2.73 1.36 22.24
N ILE A 227 2.09 1.28 21.07
CA ILE A 227 1.68 2.48 20.34
C ILE A 227 0.46 3.12 21.00
N THR A 228 0.46 4.44 21.11
CA THR A 228 -0.68 5.19 21.65
C THR A 228 -1.69 5.55 20.56
N GLN A 229 -2.94 5.79 20.96
CA GLN A 229 -3.95 6.34 20.05
C GLN A 229 -3.56 7.72 19.51
N GLU A 230 -2.80 8.50 20.28
CA GLU A 230 -2.27 9.80 19.88
C GLU A 230 -1.30 9.67 18.70
N GLN A 231 -0.33 8.74 18.76
CA GLN A 231 0.61 8.48 17.66
C GLN A 231 -0.11 8.03 16.38
N ILE A 232 -1.17 7.21 16.51
CA ILE A 232 -1.99 6.82 15.36
C ILE A 232 -2.74 8.03 14.77
N ASN A 233 -3.27 8.90 15.63
CA ASN A 233 -3.96 10.11 15.18
C ASN A 233 -3.01 11.11 14.53
N GLU A 234 -1.80 11.25 15.05
CA GLU A 234 -0.73 12.02 14.44
C GLU A 234 -0.38 11.50 13.05
N ALA A 235 -0.11 10.20 12.90
CA ALA A 235 0.14 9.59 11.60
C ALA A 235 -1.03 9.83 10.62
N ARG A 236 -2.29 9.77 11.09
CA ARG A 236 -3.44 10.11 10.23
C ARG A 236 -3.46 11.57 9.80
N ARG A 237 -3.06 12.51 10.67
CA ARG A 237 -2.93 13.93 10.32
C ARG A 237 -1.83 14.13 9.29
N ASP A 238 -0.67 13.53 9.50
CA ASP A 238 0.47 13.58 8.57
C ASP A 238 0.11 13.06 7.19
N GLY A 239 -0.59 11.91 7.13
CA GLY A 239 -1.09 11.33 5.88
C GLY A 239 -2.16 12.17 5.21
N THR A 240 -3.01 12.86 6.00
CA THR A 240 -3.99 13.81 5.46
C THR A 240 -3.31 15.00 4.82
N GLU A 241 -2.30 15.56 5.49
CA GLU A 241 -1.55 16.71 5.00
C GLU A 241 -0.73 16.38 3.76
N LEU A 242 -0.10 15.20 3.72
CA LEU A 242 0.57 14.72 2.51
C LEU A 242 -0.43 14.54 1.36
N ALA A 243 -1.59 13.92 1.61
CA ALA A 243 -2.62 13.77 0.58
C ALA A 243 -3.09 15.12 0.00
N ARG A 244 -3.19 16.16 0.84
CA ARG A 244 -3.54 17.51 0.39
C ARG A 244 -2.48 18.06 -0.57
N ARG A 245 -1.20 17.99 -0.20
CA ARG A 245 -0.08 18.45 -1.05
C ARG A 245 0.00 17.67 -2.37
N LEU A 246 -0.17 16.36 -2.31
CA LEU A 246 -0.21 15.49 -3.50
C LEU A 246 -1.37 15.85 -4.44
N TYR A 247 -2.55 16.14 -3.89
CA TYR A 247 -3.69 16.59 -4.71
C TYR A 247 -3.42 17.95 -5.38
N GLU A 248 -2.80 18.90 -4.67
CA GLU A 248 -2.42 20.19 -5.26
C GLU A 248 -1.38 20.03 -6.38
N SER A 249 -0.40 19.15 -6.19
CA SER A 249 0.60 18.79 -7.21
C SER A 249 -0.07 18.12 -8.42
N PHE A 250 -0.98 17.17 -8.16
CA PHE A 250 -1.77 16.49 -9.17
C PHE A 250 -2.57 17.48 -10.04
N GLU A 251 -3.31 18.40 -9.45
CA GLU A 251 -4.14 19.34 -10.20
C GLU A 251 -3.34 20.36 -11.01
N LYS A 252 -2.20 20.84 -10.50
CA LYS A 252 -1.29 21.72 -11.27
C LYS A 252 -0.81 21.04 -12.55
N GLY A 253 -0.44 19.76 -12.47
CA GLY A 253 -0.02 18.98 -13.64
C GLY A 253 -1.12 18.84 -14.71
N SER A 254 -2.41 18.82 -14.32
CA SER A 254 -3.51 18.79 -15.29
C SER A 254 -3.70 20.13 -16.04
N GLU A 255 -3.41 21.26 -15.37
CA GLU A 255 -3.54 22.59 -15.98
C GLU A 255 -2.45 22.85 -17.03
N GLU A 256 -1.25 22.34 -16.83
CA GLU A 256 -0.13 22.49 -17.79
C GLU A 256 -0.29 21.64 -19.06
N GLN A 257 -1.13 20.61 -19.03
CA GLN A 257 -1.38 19.69 -20.15
C GLN A 257 -2.62 20.08 -20.99
N SER A 258 -3.43 21.05 -20.54
CA SER A 258 -4.66 21.51 -21.19
C SER A 258 -4.43 22.73 -22.08
#